data_AF-A0A946DX52-F1
#
_entry.id   AF-A0A946DX52-F1
#
_cell.length_a   1.000
_cell.length_b   1.000
_cell.length_c   1.000
_cell.angle_alpha   90.00
_cell.angle_beta   90.00
_cell.angle_gamma   90.00
#
_symmetry.space_group_name_H-M   'P 1'
#
loop_
_entity.id
_entity.type
_entity.pdbx_description
1 polymer ?
#
loop_
_entity_poly.entity_id
_entity_poly.type
_entity_poly.pdbx_seq_one_letter_code
_entity_poly.pdbx_strand_id
1 'polypeptide(L)'
;MTQHGAKPGRLNLISDVDGILVGQAENLDVRSGTTVIVPETRCAAGVDVRGGAPGTRDIDALEATCLVGAIDAVVLSGGSAFGLGL
;
A
#
# COMPACT_ATOMS: atom_id res chain seq x y z
N MET A 1 31.66 10.33 5.91
CA MET A 1 30.39 9.82 5.37
C MET A 1 30.56 8.33 5.10
N THR A 2 30.35 7.49 6.12
CA THR A 2 30.39 6.03 5.96
C THR A 2 29.06 5.59 5.37
N GLN A 3 29.07 5.15 4.11
CA GLN A 3 27.93 4.47 3.51
C GLN A 3 27.71 3.13 4.24
N HIS A 4 26.84 3.12 5.24
CA HIS A 4 26.15 1.88 5.60
C HIS A 4 25.04 1.70 4.58
N GLY A 5 25.40 1.17 3.40
CA GLY A 5 24.40 0.71 2.44
C GLY A 5 23.64 -0.43 3.08
N ALA A 6 22.35 -0.23 3.38
CA ALA A 6 21.49 -1.32 3.80
C ALA A 6 21.54 -2.42 2.72
N LYS A 7 21.85 -3.65 3.12
CA LYS A 7 21.79 -4.79 2.22
C LYS A 7 20.31 -5.22 2.10
N PRO A 8 19.87 -5.66 0.91
CA PRO A 8 18.53 -6.23 0.77
C PRO A 8 18.27 -7.37 1.77
N GLY A 9 16.99 -7.54 2.11
CA GLY A 9 16.52 -8.72 2.83
C GLY A 9 16.74 -10.01 2.03
N ARG A 10 16.42 -11.15 2.65
CA ARG A 10 16.67 -12.48 2.07
C ARG A 10 15.92 -12.68 0.75
N LEU A 11 14.67 -12.22 0.69
CA LEU A 11 13.82 -12.34 -0.49
C LEU A 11 13.99 -11.16 -1.45
N ASN A 12 14.52 -10.03 -0.96
CA ASN A 12 14.53 -8.74 -1.64
C ASN A 12 13.10 -8.31 -2.02
N LEU A 13 12.17 -8.48 -1.08
CA LEU A 13 10.74 -8.17 -1.22
C LEU A 13 10.24 -7.38 -0.01
N ILE A 14 9.08 -6.72 -0.13
CA ILE A 14 8.43 -6.05 1.01
C ILE A 14 8.05 -7.03 2.13
N SER A 15 7.78 -8.29 1.78
CA SER A 15 7.49 -9.38 2.72
C SER A 15 8.74 -9.89 3.46
N ASP A 16 9.92 -9.30 3.27
CA ASP A 16 11.04 -9.47 4.20
C ASP A 16 10.78 -8.75 5.54
N VAL A 17 9.77 -7.87 5.61
CA VAL A 17 9.23 -7.35 6.88
C VAL A 17 8.26 -8.39 7.45
N ASP A 18 8.58 -8.91 8.63
CA ASP A 18 7.76 -9.91 9.32
C ASP A 18 6.31 -9.42 9.49
N GLY A 19 5.35 -10.30 9.19
CA GLY A 19 3.92 -10.00 9.29
C GLY A 19 3.35 -9.18 8.13
N ILE A 20 4.12 -8.82 7.10
CA ILE A 20 3.57 -8.19 5.88
C ILE A 20 3.24 -9.26 4.83
N LEU A 21 1.95 -9.42 4.54
CA LEU A 21 1.43 -10.28 3.49
C LEU A 21 1.09 -9.46 2.24
N VAL A 22 1.19 -10.09 1.06
CA VAL A 22 0.81 -9.47 -0.22
C VAL A 22 -0.09 -10.44 -1.00
N GLY A 23 -1.26 -9.96 -1.40
CA GLY A 23 -2.20 -10.68 -2.28
C GLY A 23 -2.38 -9.96 -3.60
N GLN A 24 -2.53 -10.70 -4.70
CA GLN A 24 -2.78 -10.15 -6.03
C GLN A 24 -3.90 -10.92 -6.74
N ALA A 25 -4.72 -10.19 -7.48
CA ALA A 25 -5.70 -10.74 -8.41
C ALA A 25 -5.69 -9.90 -9.69
N GLU A 26 -5.77 -10.55 -10.84
CA GLU A 26 -5.70 -9.89 -12.15
C GLU A 26 -6.77 -10.41 -13.12
N ASN A 27 -7.15 -9.54 -14.05
CA ASN A 27 -7.92 -9.88 -15.23
C ASN A 27 -7.07 -9.55 -16.46
N LEU A 28 -6.64 -10.60 -17.16
CA LEU A 28 -5.74 -10.50 -18.31
C LEU A 28 -6.43 -9.95 -19.56
N ASP A 29 -7.73 -10.19 -19.75
CA ASP A 29 -8.49 -9.73 -20.91
C ASP A 29 -8.58 -8.19 -20.93
N VAL A 30 -8.79 -7.59 -19.75
CA VAL A 30 -8.85 -6.12 -19.60
C VAL A 30 -7.51 -5.50 -19.18
N ARG A 31 -6.47 -6.31 -18.94
CA ARG A 31 -5.14 -5.88 -18.50
C ARG A 31 -5.17 -4.99 -17.25
N SER A 32 -5.90 -5.44 -16.24
CA SER A 32 -6.04 -4.73 -14.97
C SER A 32 -5.95 -5.73 -13.80
N GLY A 33 -5.80 -5.21 -12.59
CA GLY A 33 -5.74 -6.02 -11.39
C GLY A 33 -5.65 -5.18 -10.13
N THR A 34 -5.58 -5.87 -9.00
CA THR A 34 -5.49 -5.28 -7.67
C THR A 34 -4.40 -6.00 -6.88
N THR A 35 -3.61 -5.22 -6.16
CA THR A 35 -2.64 -5.70 -5.18
C THR A 35 -3.07 -5.20 -3.81
N VAL A 36 -3.09 -6.09 -2.82
CA VAL A 36 -3.40 -5.76 -1.43
C VAL A 36 -2.21 -6.11 -0.57
N ILE A 37 -1.76 -5.13 0.22
CA ILE A 37 -0.75 -5.32 1.26
C ILE A 37 -1.51 -5.44 2.58
N VAL A 38 -1.35 -6.57 3.27
CA VAL A 38 -2.09 -6.93 4.49
C VAL A 38 -1.11 -7.25 5.62
N PRO A 39 -0.96 -6.36 6.61
CA PRO A 39 -0.31 -6.71 7.87
C PRO A 39 -1.10 -7.79 8.62
N GLU A 40 -0.43 -8.79 9.20
CA GLU A 40 -1.06 -9.82 10.04
C GLU A 40 -1.72 -9.22 11.30
N THR A 41 -1.18 -8.09 11.76
CA THR A 41 -1.74 -7.28 12.84
C THR A 41 -1.88 -5.84 12.36
N ARG A 42 -2.98 -5.17 12.73
CA ARG A 42 -3.18 -3.74 12.43
C ARG A 42 -1.93 -2.92 12.72
N CYS A 43 -1.53 -2.07 11.78
CA CYS A 43 -0.32 -1.27 11.91
C CYS A 43 -0.61 0.22 11.73
N ALA A 44 0.25 1.06 12.31
CA ALA A 44 0.24 2.49 12.02
C ALA A 44 0.52 2.73 10.52
N ALA A 45 -0.09 3.76 9.96
CA ALA A 45 0.10 4.13 8.57
C ALA A 45 0.03 5.66 8.41
N GLY A 46 0.66 6.14 7.35
CA GLY A 46 0.63 7.51 6.88
C GLY A 46 0.78 7.53 5.35
N VAL A 47 0.43 8.64 4.72
CA VAL A 47 0.39 8.77 3.26
C VAL A 47 0.96 10.11 2.83
N ASP A 48 1.65 10.11 1.69
CA ASP A 48 2.14 11.31 1.01
C ASP A 48 1.79 11.19 -0.48
N VAL A 49 0.94 12.09 -0.97
CA VAL A 49 0.46 12.11 -2.35
C VAL A 49 1.15 13.25 -3.10
N ARG A 50 2.05 12.89 -4.01
CA ARG A 50 2.86 13.86 -4.76
C ARG A 50 2.41 14.11 -6.20
N GLY A 51 1.48 13.31 -6.72
CA GLY A 51 0.93 13.47 -8.07
C GLY A 51 -0.13 14.55 -8.15
N GLY A 52 -0.21 15.26 -9.29
CA GLY A 52 -1.17 16.36 -9.50
C GLY A 52 -2.61 15.96 -9.84
N ALA A 53 -2.87 14.68 -10.13
CA ALA A 53 -4.21 14.14 -10.41
C ALA A 53 -4.40 12.77 -9.71
N PRO A 54 -4.47 12.74 -8.37
CA PRO A 54 -4.55 11.49 -7.63
C PRO A 54 -5.93 10.84 -7.69
N GLY A 55 -5.96 9.52 -7.77
CA GLY A 55 -7.15 8.69 -7.48
C GLY A 55 -6.91 7.98 -6.16
N THR A 56 -7.56 8.45 -5.10
CA THR A 56 -7.34 7.95 -3.73
C THR A 56 -8.67 7.75 -3.01
N ARG A 57 -8.66 6.92 -1.97
CA ARG A 57 -9.83 6.61 -1.14
C ARG A 57 -9.41 6.51 0.32
N ASP A 58 -10.19 7.11 1.22
CA ASP A 58 -10.04 7.03 2.68
C ASP A 58 -8.68 7.51 3.24
N ILE A 59 -7.87 8.19 2.42
CA ILE A 59 -6.51 8.60 2.81
C ILE A 59 -6.49 9.77 3.81
N ASP A 60 -7.53 10.60 3.84
CA ASP A 60 -7.64 11.71 4.81
C ASP A 60 -7.71 11.20 6.26
N ALA A 61 -8.16 9.96 6.47
CA ALA A 61 -8.19 9.33 7.79
C ALA A 61 -6.78 8.99 8.32
N LEU A 62 -5.77 8.98 7.46
CA LEU A 62 -4.37 8.70 7.82
C LEU A 62 -3.62 9.94 8.30
N GLU A 63 -4.26 11.10 8.34
CA GLU A 63 -3.73 12.27 9.01
C GLU A 63 -3.50 11.98 10.49
N ALA A 64 -2.32 12.36 11.01
CA ALA A 64 -1.89 11.98 12.36
C ALA A 64 -2.78 12.54 13.48
N THR A 65 -3.62 13.53 13.17
CA THR A 65 -4.58 14.16 14.09
C THR A 65 -5.97 13.52 14.04
N CYS A 66 -6.22 12.60 13.10
CA CYS A 66 -7.49 11.89 12.98
C CYS A 66 -7.59 10.73 13.99
N LEU A 67 -8.81 10.20 14.15
CA LEU A 67 -9.11 9.14 15.12
C LEU A 67 -8.50 7.78 14.75
N VAL A 68 -8.26 7.55 13.46
CA VAL A 68 -7.75 6.26 12.96
C VAL A 68 -6.27 6.14 13.28
N GLY A 69 -5.93 5.31 14.27
CA GLY A 69 -4.54 5.06 14.68
C GLY A 69 -3.86 3.88 13.98
N ALA A 70 -4.62 3.04 13.26
CA ALA A 70 -4.09 1.87 12.56
C ALA A 70 -5.01 1.39 11.43
N ILE A 71 -4.42 0.75 10.41
CA ILE A 71 -5.12 0.15 9.27
C ILE A 71 -4.94 -1.37 9.23
N ASP A 72 -5.85 -2.05 8.53
CA ASP A 72 -5.76 -3.49 8.24
C ASP A 72 -5.15 -3.79 6.87
N ALA A 73 -5.18 -2.86 5.91
CA ALA A 73 -4.65 -3.09 4.57
C ALA A 73 -4.39 -1.80 3.78
N VAL A 74 -3.50 -1.89 2.79
CA VAL A 74 -3.33 -0.91 1.70
C VAL A 74 -3.69 -1.56 0.38
N VAL A 75 -4.48 -0.88 -0.45
CA VAL A 75 -4.93 -1.39 -1.75
C VAL A 75 -4.36 -0.55 -2.87
N LEU A 76 -3.74 -1.20 -3.85
CA LEU A 76 -3.29 -0.63 -5.11
C LEU A 76 -4.13 -1.25 -6.22
N SER A 77 -4.88 -0.43 -6.96
CA SER A 77 -5.79 -0.93 -8.00
C SER A 77 -5.54 -0.26 -9.35
N GLY A 78 -5.61 -1.06 -10.41
CA GLY A 78 -5.86 -0.56 -11.76
C GLY A 78 -7.29 -0.05 -11.92
N GLY A 79 -7.63 0.43 -13.11
CA GLY A 79 -8.99 0.92 -13.42
C GLY A 79 -9.26 2.38 -13.08
N SER A 80 -8.24 3.17 -12.74
CA SER A 80 -8.39 4.59 -12.36
C SER A 80 -9.38 4.75 -11.20
N ALA A 81 -10.17 5.84 -11.15
CA ALA A 81 -11.18 6.08 -10.13
C ALA A 81 -12.23 4.95 -10.03
N PHE A 82 -12.59 4.30 -11.14
CA PHE A 82 -13.55 3.18 -11.14
C PHE A 82 -13.04 1.98 -10.32
N GLY A 83 -11.72 1.75 -10.30
CA GLY A 83 -11.11 0.70 -9.49
C GLY A 83 -11.24 0.92 -7.99
N LEU A 84 -11.58 2.14 -7.55
CA LEU A 84 -11.81 2.50 -6.15
C LEU A 84 -13.30 2.44 -5.76
N GLY A 85 -14.18 2.09 -6.70
CA GLY A 85 -15.64 2.13 -6.52
C GLY A 85 -16.17 3.53 -6.26
N LEU A 86 -15.55 4.54 -6.88
CA LEU A 86 -15.97 5.95 -6.85
C LEU A 86 -16.90 6.30 -8.02
#